data_AF-A0A2Z6B0R8-F1
#
_entry.id   AF-A0A2Z6B0R8-F1
#
_cell.length_a   1.000
_cell.length_b   1.000
_cell.length_c   1.000
_cell.angle_alpha   90.00
_cell.angle_beta   90.00
_cell.angle_gamma   90.00
#
_symmetry.space_group_name_H-M   'P 1'
#
loop_
_entity.id
_entity.type
_entity.pdbx_description
1 polymer ?
#
loop_
_entity_poly.entity_id
_entity_poly.type
_entity_poly.pdbx_seq_one_letter_code
_entity_poly.pdbx_strand_id
1 'polypeptide(L)'
;MRALNTEPTQEELNRTFARLKECLKPEVLEEVMHMGIRESMINEYRDLATAASDLIKLHRKSGFAPVLEGEHAEDYENILARFSTSGQRFRVLIEESSSVDEVAMLAIAPRQSSCVN
;
A
#
# COMPACT_ATOMS: atom_id res chain seq x y z
N MET A 1 -29.46 3.37 25.30
CA MET A 1 -29.05 4.29 24.23
C MET A 1 -28.12 3.53 23.29
N ARG A 2 -28.53 3.30 22.03
CA ARG A 2 -27.68 2.71 20.98
C ARG A 2 -27.15 3.87 20.14
N ALA A 3 -25.84 4.08 20.10
CA ALA A 3 -25.22 5.07 19.24
C ALA A 3 -24.24 4.38 18.29
N LEU A 4 -24.52 4.52 16.99
CA LEU A 4 -23.60 4.63 15.85
C LEU A 4 -22.79 3.39 15.43
N ASN A 5 -23.48 2.37 14.91
CA ASN A 5 -22.91 1.52 13.85
C ASN A 5 -23.31 2.11 12.50
N THR A 6 -22.65 3.19 12.09
CA THR A 6 -22.72 3.69 10.71
C THR A 6 -21.42 3.25 10.05
N GLU A 7 -21.53 2.34 9.08
CA GLU A 7 -20.40 1.98 8.22
C GLU A 7 -19.82 3.28 7.61
N PRO A 8 -18.48 3.44 7.59
CA PRO A 8 -17.86 4.62 7.04
C PRO A 8 -18.24 4.79 5.57
N THR A 9 -18.59 6.01 5.19
CA THR A 9 -18.92 6.32 3.79
C THR A 9 -17.71 6.15 2.89
N GLN A 10 -17.94 5.94 1.59
CA GLN A 10 -16.86 5.82 0.61
C GLN A 10 -15.93 7.05 0.60
N GLU A 11 -16.48 8.24 0.85
CA GLU A 11 -15.70 9.48 0.93
C GLU A 11 -14.79 9.52 2.16
N GLU A 12 -15.28 9.06 3.31
CA GLU A 12 -14.49 8.96 4.54
C GLU A 12 -13.37 7.93 4.42
N LEU A 13 -13.66 6.78 3.80
CA LEU A 13 -12.66 5.76 3.48
C LEU A 13 -11.58 6.33 2.55
N ASN A 14 -11.98 7.00 1.46
CA ASN A 14 -11.05 7.62 0.52
C ASN A 14 -10.17 8.68 1.19
N ARG A 15 -10.74 9.53 2.05
CA ARG A 15 -9.99 10.54 2.80
C ARG A 15 -8.99 9.91 3.76
N THR A 16 -9.39 8.86 4.45
CA THR A 16 -8.53 8.12 5.38
C THR A 16 -7.36 7.50 4.63
N PHE A 17 -7.61 6.86 3.48
CA PHE A 17 -6.56 6.29 2.65
C PHE A 17 -5.62 7.35 2.06
N ALA A 18 -6.14 8.50 1.62
CA ALA A 18 -5.32 9.60 1.13
C ALA A 18 -4.37 10.12 2.21
N ARG A 19 -4.88 10.35 3.43
CA ARG A 19 -4.08 10.78 4.57
C ARG A 19 -3.02 9.75 4.96
N LEU A 20 -3.40 8.47 5.01
CA LEU A 20 -2.46 7.38 5.31
C LEU A 20 -1.32 7.34 4.29
N LYS A 21 -1.65 7.45 3.00
CA LYS A 21 -0.67 7.52 1.93
C LYS A 21 0.28 8.71 2.08
N GLU A 22 -0.24 9.92 2.36
CA GLU A 22 0.58 11.11 2.60
C GLU A 22 1.54 10.93 3.77
N CYS A 23 1.10 10.32 4.87
CA CYS A 23 1.95 10.05 6.02
C CYS A 23 3.06 9.03 5.73
N LEU A 24 2.78 8.01 4.92
CA LEU A 24 3.74 6.95 4.60
C LEU A 24 4.74 7.34 3.52
N LYS A 25 4.39 8.29 2.64
CA LYS A 25 5.21 8.65 1.49
C LYS A 25 6.67 9.00 1.85
N PRO A 26 6.97 9.83 2.87
CA PRO A 26 8.35 10.16 3.23
C PRO A 26 9.20 8.94 3.60
N GLU A 27 8.64 8.03 4.39
CA GLU A 27 9.31 6.80 4.83
C GLU A 27 9.62 5.88 3.65
N VAL A 28 8.63 5.68 2.76
CA VAL A 28 8.81 4.86 1.55
C VAL A 28 9.88 5.46 0.63
N LEU A 29 9.93 6.78 0.49
CA LEU A 29 10.95 7.45 -0.32
C LEU A 29 12.36 7.27 0.27
N GLU A 30 12.50 7.34 1.59
CA GLU A 30 13.76 7.07 2.28
C GLU A 30 14.23 5.63 2.04
N GLU A 31 13.34 4.66 2.17
CA GLU A 31 13.65 3.26 1.85
C GLU A 31 14.09 3.06 0.41
N VAL A 32 13.37 3.67 -0.55
CA VAL A 32 13.72 3.62 -1.97
C VAL A 32 15.11 4.21 -2.21
N MET A 33 15.48 5.28 -1.51
CA MET A 33 16.83 5.85 -1.62
C MET A 33 17.92 4.88 -1.15
N HIS A 34 17.63 4.03 -0.16
CA HIS A 34 18.60 3.10 0.41
C HIS A 34 18.67 1.75 -0.30
N MET A 35 17.53 1.19 -0.72
CA MET A 35 17.41 -0.17 -1.25
C MET A 35 17.04 -0.20 -2.75
N GLY A 36 16.54 0.91 -3.28
CA GLY A 36 16.01 0.98 -4.64
C GLY A 36 14.58 0.47 -4.76
N ILE A 37 13.90 0.93 -5.83
CA ILE A 37 12.47 0.68 -6.08
C ILE A 37 12.17 -0.82 -6.19
N ARG A 38 12.97 -1.57 -6.95
CA ARG A 38 12.72 -2.99 -7.20
C ARG A 38 12.73 -3.80 -5.91
N GLU A 39 13.73 -3.61 -5.05
CA GLU A 39 13.85 -4.36 -3.81
C GLU A 39 12.71 -4.00 -2.84
N SER A 40 12.39 -2.70 -2.77
CA SER A 40 11.26 -2.21 -1.97
C SER A 40 9.94 -2.85 -2.41
N MET A 41 9.68 -2.92 -3.73
CA MET A 41 8.48 -3.60 -4.25
C MET A 41 8.46 -5.10 -3.93
N ILE A 42 9.59 -5.80 -4.03
CA ILE A 42 9.68 -7.23 -3.68
C ILE A 42 9.36 -7.45 -2.19
N ASN A 43 9.86 -6.58 -1.31
CA ASN A 43 9.60 -6.67 0.12
C ASN A 43 8.12 -6.45 0.43
N GLU A 44 7.51 -5.41 -0.15
CA GLU A 44 6.07 -5.19 0.01
C GLU A 44 5.24 -6.39 -0.49
N TYR A 45 5.64 -7.03 -1.60
CA TYR A 45 4.93 -8.22 -2.11
C TYR A 45 4.98 -9.37 -1.11
N ARG A 46 6.15 -9.55 -0.48
CA ARG A 46 6.35 -10.57 0.56
C ARG A 46 5.49 -10.27 1.79
N ASP A 47 5.37 -9.01 2.17
CA ASP A 47 4.57 -8.60 3.33
C ASP A 47 3.07 -8.80 3.08
N LEU A 48 2.56 -8.42 1.90
CA LEU A 48 1.19 -8.73 1.48
C LEU A 48 0.93 -10.23 1.44
N ALA A 49 1.85 -11.02 0.86
CA ALA A 49 1.70 -12.47 0.79
C ALA A 49 1.67 -13.12 2.18
N THR A 50 2.50 -12.61 3.10
CA THR A 50 2.52 -13.05 4.50
C THR A 50 1.21 -12.70 5.19
N ALA A 51 0.74 -11.46 5.08
CA ALA A 51 -0.53 -11.01 5.66
C ALA A 51 -1.71 -11.82 5.10
N ALA A 52 -1.72 -12.14 3.81
CA ALA A 52 -2.71 -13.00 3.18
C ALA A 52 -2.68 -14.42 3.74
N SER A 53 -1.48 -14.98 3.91
CA SER A 53 -1.30 -16.30 4.52
C SER A 53 -1.83 -16.32 5.96
N ASP A 54 -1.52 -15.28 6.74
CA ASP A 54 -1.97 -15.14 8.13
C ASP A 54 -3.48 -15.01 8.21
N LEU A 55 -4.09 -14.25 7.29
CA LEU A 55 -5.54 -14.14 7.16
C LEU A 55 -6.19 -15.49 6.85
N ILE A 56 -5.63 -16.25 5.90
CA ILE A 56 -6.13 -17.60 5.55
C ILE A 56 -5.99 -18.56 6.74
N LYS A 57 -4.88 -18.50 7.48
CA LYS A 57 -4.68 -19.32 8.69
C LYS A 57 -5.70 -18.96 9.77
N LEU A 58 -5.94 -17.68 10.00
CA LEU A 58 -6.94 -17.20 10.96
C LEU A 58 -8.34 -17.68 10.54
N HIS A 59 -8.70 -17.55 9.27
CA HIS A 59 -9.95 -18.08 8.73
C HIS A 59 -10.10 -19.59 8.89
N ARG A 60 -9.03 -20.38 8.71
CA ARG A 60 -9.08 -21.83 8.93
C ARG A 60 -9.30 -22.20 10.38
N LYS A 61 -8.78 -21.41 11.33
CA LYS A 61 -8.91 -21.65 12.77
C LYS A 61 -10.28 -21.23 13.30
N SER A 62 -10.78 -20.08 12.86
CA SER A 62 -11.94 -19.42 13.47
C SER A 62 -13.20 -19.46 12.58
N GLY A 63 -13.09 -19.94 11.34
CA GLY A 63 -14.17 -19.92 10.34
C GLY A 63 -14.32 -18.57 9.62
N PHE A 64 -15.22 -18.51 8.63
CA PHE A 64 -15.72 -17.26 8.05
C PHE A 64 -16.93 -16.83 8.87
N ALA A 65 -16.75 -16.07 9.95
CA ALA A 65 -17.91 -15.71 10.76
C ALA A 65 -17.81 -14.38 11.54
N PRO A 66 -18.97 -13.74 11.77
CA PRO A 66 -19.14 -12.34 12.18
C PRO A 66 -18.98 -12.13 13.70
N VAL A 67 -18.25 -13.00 14.39
CA VAL A 67 -18.09 -12.98 15.85
C VAL A 67 -16.65 -13.41 16.19
N LEU A 68 -15.68 -12.64 15.70
CA LEU A 68 -14.34 -12.68 16.28
C LEU A 68 -14.43 -11.97 17.64
N GLU A 69 -14.21 -12.71 18.72
CA GLU A 69 -14.15 -12.16 20.08
C GLU A 69 -12.73 -12.29 20.62
N GLY A 70 -12.32 -11.33 21.46
CA GLY A 70 -11.03 -11.35 22.15
C GLY A 70 -9.83 -11.31 21.20
N GLU A 71 -8.82 -12.12 21.50
CA GLU A 71 -7.51 -12.17 20.81
C GLU A 71 -7.63 -12.33 19.29
N HIS A 72 -8.63 -13.06 18.79
CA HIS A 72 -8.82 -13.26 17.35
C HIS A 72 -9.35 -12.02 16.61
N ALA A 73 -10.04 -11.11 17.31
CA ALA A 73 -10.46 -9.83 16.74
C ALA A 73 -9.26 -8.89 16.59
N GLU A 74 -8.39 -8.82 17.61
CA GLU A 74 -7.16 -8.04 17.57
C GLU A 74 -6.21 -8.55 16.48
N ASP A 75 -6.03 -9.87 16.37
CA ASP A 75 -5.25 -10.49 15.27
C ASP A 75 -5.78 -10.11 13.89
N TYR A 76 -7.11 -10.13 13.73
CA TYR A 76 -7.76 -9.76 12.48
C TYR A 76 -7.56 -8.28 12.15
N GLU A 77 -7.79 -7.38 13.11
CA GLU A 77 -7.55 -5.95 12.93
C GLU A 77 -6.09 -5.65 12.60
N ASN A 78 -5.14 -6.32 13.26
CA ASN A 78 -3.71 -6.21 12.97
C ASN A 78 -3.37 -6.68 11.55
N ILE A 79 -3.96 -7.79 11.10
CA ILE A 79 -3.78 -8.29 9.73
C ILE A 79 -4.35 -7.29 8.71
N LEU A 80 -5.55 -6.75 8.96
CA LEU A 80 -6.16 -5.74 8.09
C LEU A 80 -5.34 -4.44 8.05
N ALA A 81 -4.81 -4.00 9.19
CA ALA A 81 -3.95 -2.82 9.27
C ALA A 81 -2.65 -3.03 8.46
N ARG A 82 -2.03 -4.22 8.53
CA ARG A 82 -0.88 -4.59 7.70
C ARG A 82 -1.22 -4.57 6.21
N PHE A 83 -2.36 -5.15 5.83
CA PHE A 83 -2.85 -5.13 4.44
C PHE A 83 -3.06 -3.70 3.93
N SER A 84 -3.74 -2.87 4.72
CA SER A 84 -4.02 -1.48 4.36
C SER A 84 -2.72 -0.69 4.17
N THR A 85 -1.80 -0.80 5.13
CA THR A 85 -0.52 -0.10 5.13
C THR A 85 0.34 -0.53 3.95
N SER A 86 0.56 -1.84 3.76
CA SER A 86 1.37 -2.36 2.65
C SER A 86 0.73 -2.05 1.29
N GLY A 87 -0.60 -2.08 1.18
CA GLY A 87 -1.32 -1.63 -0.01
C GLY A 87 -1.07 -0.15 -0.35
N GLN A 88 -1.00 0.74 0.64
CA GLN A 88 -0.67 2.15 0.41
C GLN A 88 0.81 2.34 0.04
N ARG A 89 1.73 1.62 0.70
CA ARG A 89 3.16 1.65 0.38
C ARG A 89 3.39 1.20 -1.07
N PHE A 90 2.70 0.15 -1.51
CA PHE A 90 2.71 -0.26 -2.92
C PHE A 90 2.26 0.81 -3.89
N ARG A 91 1.19 1.55 -3.57
CA ARG A 91 0.72 2.64 -4.44
C ARG A 91 1.77 3.73 -4.59
N VAL A 92 2.44 4.09 -3.49
CA VAL A 92 3.57 5.04 -3.54
C VAL A 92 4.68 4.48 -4.43
N LEU A 93 5.12 3.23 -4.22
CA LEU A 93 6.18 2.62 -5.03
C LEU A 93 5.86 2.55 -6.52
N ILE A 94 4.61 2.27 -6.90
CA ILE A 94 4.17 2.26 -8.31
C ILE A 94 4.24 3.66 -8.91
N GLU A 95 3.80 4.69 -8.17
CA GLU A 95 3.87 6.09 -8.61
C GLU A 95 5.33 6.52 -8.81
N GLU A 96 6.21 6.19 -7.88
CA GLU A 96 7.64 6.51 -7.99
C GLU A 96 8.30 5.72 -9.14
N SER A 97 7.97 4.45 -9.34
CA SER A 97 8.43 3.67 -10.50
C SER A 97 8.00 4.33 -11.81
N SER A 98 6.75 4.76 -11.90
CA SER A 98 6.22 5.41 -13.11
C SER A 98 6.91 6.74 -13.37
N SER A 99 7.18 7.52 -12.31
CA SER A 99 7.92 8.78 -12.43
C SER A 99 9.35 8.58 -12.91
N VAL A 100 10.04 7.54 -12.42
CA VAL A 100 11.39 7.19 -12.88
C VAL A 100 11.37 6.78 -14.35
N ASP A 101 10.37 6.00 -14.78
CA ASP A 101 10.22 5.60 -16.18
C ASP A 101 9.99 6.82 -17.09
N GLU A 102 9.16 7.79 -16.68
CA GLU A 102 8.94 9.04 -17.41
C GLU A 102 10.24 9.85 -17.57
N VAL A 103 11.02 9.99 -16.50
CA VAL A 103 12.31 10.69 -16.52
C VAL A 103 13.32 9.98 -17.43
N ALA A 104 13.37 8.64 -17.38
CA ALA A 104 14.23 7.85 -18.25
C ALA A 104 13.85 8.02 -19.73
N MET A 105 12.55 8.02 -20.05
CA MET A 105 12.05 8.25 -21.41
C MET A 105 12.42 9.65 -21.93
N LEU A 106 12.31 10.68 -21.10
CA LEU A 106 12.74 12.04 -21.45
C LEU A 106 14.25 12.15 -21.67
N ALA A 107 15.06 11.41 -20.91
CA ALA A 107 16.51 11.40 -21.06
C ALA A 107 16.98 10.70 -22.34
N ILE A 108 16.22 9.70 -22.82
CA ILE A 108 16.54 8.90 -24.01
C ILE A 108 15.89 9.50 -25.27
N ALA A 109 14.92 10.41 -25.11
CA ALA A 109 14.27 11.08 -26.24
C ALA A 109 15.33 11.76 -27.13
N PRO A 110 15.35 11.46 -28.44
CA PRO A 110 16.31 12.08 -29.34
C PRO A 110 16.10 13.59 -29.30
N ARG A 111 17.15 14.33 -28.89
CA ARG A 111 17.15 15.80 -28.98
C ARG A 111 16.79 16.13 -30.41
N GLN A 112 15.69 16.83 -30.63
CA GLN A 112 15.38 17.38 -31.94
C GLN A 112 16.60 18.21 -32.35
N SER A 113 17.39 17.69 -33.28
CA SER A 113 18.44 18.44 -33.93
C SER A 113 17.72 19.61 -34.59
N SER A 114 17.85 20.79 -34.00
CA SER A 114 17.55 22.02 -34.71
C SER A 114 18.59 22.11 -35.83
N CYS A 115 18.27 21.51 -36.97
CA CYS A 115 18.94 21.80 -38.23
C CYS A 115 18.56 23.25 -38.56
N VAL A 116 19.38 24.17 -38.06
CA VAL A 116 19.49 25.51 -38.58
C VAL A 116 20.47 25.43 -39.74
N ASN A 117 19.98 25.91 -40.89
CA ASN A 117 20.56 26.05 -42.23
C ASN A 117 20.33 24.89 -43.20
#